data_AF-A0A382AXZ0-F1
#
_entry.id   AF-A0A382AXZ0-F1
#
_cell.length_a   1.000
_cell.length_b   1.000
_cell.length_c   1.000
_cell.angle_alpha   90.00
_cell.angle_beta   90.00
_cell.angle_gamma   90.00
#
_symmetry.space_group_name_H-M   'P 1'
#
loop_
_entity.id
_entity.type
_entity.pdbx_description
1 polymer ?
#
loop_
_entity_poly.entity_id
_entity_poly.type
_entity_poly.pdbx_seq_one_letter_code
_entity_poly.pdbx_strand_id
1 'polypeptide(L)'
;MSFAGDCPWEEDVSFARATCESLGVPLEIVPLQTEYLEHIVGHVLAELRGGRTPSPDVFCNRRIKFGAFLDRVEVDVDQVASGHYARVVSDTHGAHLHRAPDPVKDQTYFLSQLTQQQLEKIRFPIGDLTKAQVRQKASDFALPARDRKDS
;
A
#
# COMPACT_ATOMS: atom_id res chain seq x y z
N MET A 1 20.19 -1.31 25.59
CA MET A 1 20.46 -0.21 24.63
C MET A 1 19.12 0.23 24.07
N SER A 2 18.58 1.33 24.58
CA SER A 2 17.36 1.93 24.07
C SER A 2 17.66 2.51 22.68
N PHE A 3 16.92 2.06 21.66
CA PHE A 3 16.80 2.80 20.41
C PHE A 3 16.00 4.07 20.72
N ALA A 4 16.66 5.09 21.26
CA ALA A 4 16.16 6.46 21.26
C ALA A 4 16.49 7.07 19.90
N GLY A 5 15.83 6.56 18.86
CA GLY A 5 15.79 7.16 17.53
C GLY A 5 14.36 7.55 17.23
N ASP A 6 14.16 8.61 16.46
CA ASP A 6 12.85 9.10 16.05
C ASP A 6 11.96 7.93 15.61
N CYS A 7 10.73 7.86 16.13
CA CYS A 7 9.79 6.81 15.78
C CYS A 7 9.31 7.06 14.34
N PRO A 8 9.72 6.24 13.34
CA PRO A 8 9.38 6.53 11.94
C PRO A 8 7.86 6.54 11.70
N TRP A 9 7.13 5.77 12.51
CA TRP A 9 5.67 5.73 12.50
C TRP A 9 5.03 7.05 12.92
N GLU A 10 5.57 7.75 13.91
CA GLU A 10 5.02 9.05 14.34
C GLU A 10 5.19 10.11 13.24
N GLU A 11 6.33 10.10 12.56
CA GLU A 11 6.59 10.96 11.40
C GLU A 11 5.62 10.63 10.24
N ASP A 12 5.43 9.35 9.91
CA ASP A 12 4.47 8.90 8.90
C ASP A 12 3.04 9.38 9.18
N VAL A 13 2.58 9.20 10.42
CA VAL A 13 1.25 9.62 10.86
C VAL A 13 1.11 11.14 10.82
N SER A 14 2.16 11.89 11.15
CA SER A 14 2.18 13.35 11.05
C SER A 14 1.94 13.82 9.61
N PHE A 15 2.66 13.25 8.64
CA PHE A 15 2.46 13.57 7.22
C PHE A 15 1.07 13.18 6.70
N ALA A 16 0.58 12.00 7.10
CA ALA A 16 -0.77 11.56 6.74
C ALA A 16 -1.83 12.52 7.29
N ARG A 17 -1.72 12.89 8.58
CA ARG A 17 -2.63 13.84 9.23
C ARG A 17 -2.64 15.19 8.54
N ALA A 18 -1.46 15.78 8.33
CA ALA A 18 -1.35 17.07 7.66
C ALA A 18 -1.93 17.05 6.23
N THR A 19 -1.77 15.93 5.51
CA THR A 19 -2.30 15.77 4.15
C THR A 19 -3.83 15.63 4.16
N CYS A 20 -4.37 14.84 5.08
CA CYS A 20 -5.81 14.67 5.26
C CYS A 20 -6.48 15.99 5.67
N GLU A 21 -5.89 16.73 6.60
CA GLU A 21 -6.35 18.04 7.04
C GLU A 21 -6.37 19.08 5.90
N SER A 22 -5.31 19.13 5.09
CA SER A 22 -5.25 20.09 3.97
C SER A 22 -6.26 19.79 2.86
N LEU A 23 -6.71 18.54 2.73
CA LEU A 23 -7.68 18.10 1.73
C LEU A 23 -9.11 17.98 2.29
N GLY A 24 -9.32 18.19 3.60
CA GLY A 24 -10.62 18.03 4.25
C GLY A 24 -11.13 16.58 4.27
N VAL A 25 -10.22 15.60 4.29
CA VAL A 25 -10.55 14.16 4.32
C VAL A 25 -10.32 13.62 5.74
N PRO A 26 -11.23 12.83 6.32
CA PRO A 26 -11.00 12.23 7.64
C PRO A 26 -9.85 11.22 7.60
N LEU A 27 -9.06 11.20 8.68
CA LEU A 27 -8.00 10.20 8.89
C LEU A 27 -8.40 9.26 10.03
N GLU A 28 -8.44 7.97 9.74
CA GLU A 28 -8.62 6.91 10.72
C GLU A 28 -7.39 6.00 10.75
N ILE A 29 -7.01 5.55 11.95
CA ILE A 29 -5.89 4.63 12.15
C ILE A 29 -6.46 3.25 12.47
N VAL A 30 -6.20 2.30 11.59
CA VAL A 30 -6.61 0.90 11.75
C VAL A 30 -5.42 0.06 12.23
N PRO A 31 -5.42 -0.42 13.49
CA PRO A 31 -4.36 -1.29 14.00
C PRO A 31 -4.50 -2.70 13.40
N LEU A 32 -3.40 -3.18 12.80
CA LEU A 32 -3.25 -4.51 12.19
C LEU A 32 -1.96 -5.22 12.64
N GLN A 33 -1.39 -4.82 13.78
CA GLN A 33 -0.10 -5.34 14.27
C GLN A 33 -0.16 -6.83 14.58
N THR A 34 -1.28 -7.31 15.12
CA THR A 34 -1.50 -8.72 15.44
C THR A 34 -1.53 -9.56 14.17
N GLU A 35 -2.35 -9.16 13.20
CA GLU A 35 -2.49 -9.82 11.90
C GLU A 35 -1.16 -9.81 11.14
N TYR A 36 -0.40 -8.71 11.20
CA TYR A 36 0.93 -8.63 10.60
C TYR A 36 1.92 -9.60 11.27
N LEU A 37 1.98 -9.63 12.60
CA LEU A 37 2.86 -10.52 13.35
C LEU A 37 2.55 -11.99 13.04
N GLU A 38 1.29 -12.36 13.05
CA GLU A 38 0.85 -13.73 12.82
C GLU A 38 1.02 -14.16 11.36
N HIS A 39 0.54 -13.37 10.41
CA HIS A 39 0.44 -13.78 9.01
C HIS A 39 1.66 -13.47 8.15
N ILE A 40 2.47 -12.49 8.55
CA ILE A 40 3.67 -12.08 7.81
C ILE A 40 4.92 -12.53 8.55
N VAL A 41 5.15 -12.03 9.78
CA VAL A 41 6.38 -12.31 10.52
C VAL A 41 6.50 -13.80 10.84
N GLY A 42 5.44 -14.42 11.37
CA GLY A 42 5.40 -15.85 11.65
C GLY A 42 5.72 -16.72 10.42
N HIS A 43 5.12 -16.38 9.28
CA HIS A 43 5.37 -17.07 8.01
C HIS A 43 6.83 -16.91 7.55
N VAL A 44 7.35 -15.68 7.54
CA VAL A 44 8.73 -15.39 7.12
C VAL A 44 9.73 -16.15 7.98
N LEU A 45 9.56 -16.16 9.31
CA LEU A 45 10.44 -16.90 10.21
C LEU A 45 10.40 -18.42 9.95
N ALA A 46 9.23 -18.97 9.64
CA ALA A 46 9.10 -20.39 9.29
C ALA A 46 9.82 -20.72 7.97
N GLU A 47 9.67 -19.88 6.94
CA GLU A 47 10.35 -20.04 5.65
C GLU A 47 11.88 -19.94 5.79
N LEU A 48 12.36 -18.96 6.56
CA LEU A 48 13.79 -18.79 6.84
C LEU A 48 14.38 -20.00 7.59
N ARG A 49 13.67 -20.54 8.59
CA ARG A 49 14.09 -21.77 9.28
C ARG A 49 14.14 -22.97 8.33
N GLY A 50 13.32 -22.96 7.29
CA GLY A 50 13.32 -23.94 6.22
C GLY A 50 14.37 -23.70 5.12
N GLY A 51 15.27 -22.72 5.28
CA GLY A 51 16.33 -22.42 4.32
C GLY A 51 15.85 -21.70 3.05
N ARG A 52 14.65 -21.11 3.07
CA ARG A 52 14.07 -20.39 1.92
C ARG A 52 14.21 -18.88 2.11
N THR A 53 14.09 -18.13 1.02
CA THR A 53 14.11 -16.65 1.01
C THR A 53 12.71 -16.13 0.67
N PRO A 54 11.83 -15.91 1.67
CA PRO A 54 10.48 -15.43 1.42
C PRO A 54 10.47 -13.93 1.03
N SER A 55 9.49 -13.51 0.25
CA SER A 55 9.19 -12.10 0.01
C SER A 55 8.06 -11.62 0.93
N PRO A 56 8.35 -10.91 2.03
CA PRO A 56 7.31 -10.44 2.95
C PRO A 56 6.31 -9.50 2.27
N ASP A 57 6.76 -8.68 1.33
CA ASP A 57 5.94 -7.65 0.66
C ASP A 57 4.83 -8.25 -0.20
N VAL A 58 5.13 -9.33 -0.94
CA VAL A 58 4.13 -10.06 -1.74
C VAL A 58 2.99 -10.56 -0.84
N PHE A 59 3.33 -11.11 0.34
CA PHE A 59 2.34 -11.60 1.29
C PHE A 59 1.63 -10.46 2.02
N CYS A 60 2.32 -9.38 2.34
CA CYS A 60 1.75 -8.21 3.01
C CYS A 60 0.64 -7.56 2.18
N ASN A 61 0.85 -7.40 0.87
CA ASN A 61 -0.19 -6.84 0.01
C ASN A 61 -1.45 -7.72 0.01
N ARG A 62 -1.29 -9.03 -0.19
CA ARG A 62 -2.42 -9.97 -0.24
C ARG A 62 -3.14 -10.12 1.10
N ARG A 63 -2.40 -10.26 2.21
CA ARG A 63 -2.96 -10.67 3.51
C ARG A 63 -3.28 -9.50 4.42
N ILE A 64 -2.56 -8.38 4.31
CA ILE A 64 -2.71 -7.22 5.18
C ILE A 64 -3.40 -6.09 4.43
N LYS A 65 -2.73 -5.45 3.46
CA LYS A 65 -3.25 -4.23 2.81
C LYS A 65 -4.57 -4.43 2.08
N PHE A 66 -4.74 -5.59 1.44
CA PHE A 66 -5.95 -5.95 0.70
C PHE A 66 -6.65 -7.18 1.27
N GLY A 67 -6.22 -7.66 2.45
CA GLY A 67 -6.86 -8.73 3.20
C GLY A 67 -7.46 -8.15 4.47
N ALA A 68 -6.76 -8.30 5.59
CA ALA A 68 -7.21 -7.84 6.91
C ALA A 68 -7.66 -6.36 6.96
N PHE A 69 -7.04 -5.47 6.17
CA PHE A 69 -7.51 -4.09 6.06
C PHE A 69 -8.89 -4.01 5.40
N LEU A 70 -9.11 -4.71 4.27
CA LEU A 70 -10.42 -4.75 3.62
C LEU A 70 -11.45 -5.34 4.56
N ASP A 71 -11.17 -6.48 5.19
CA ASP A 71 -12.09 -7.15 6.12
C ASP A 71 -12.51 -6.22 7.28
N ARG A 72 -11.62 -5.33 7.72
CA ARG A 72 -11.90 -4.37 8.79
C ARG A 72 -12.78 -3.20 8.35
N VAL A 73 -12.67 -2.76 7.09
CA VAL A 73 -13.39 -1.58 6.56
C VAL A 73 -14.57 -1.95 5.65
N GLU A 74 -14.79 -3.24 5.38
CA GLU A 74 -15.69 -3.73 4.32
C GLU A 74 -17.15 -3.26 4.48
N VAL A 75 -17.61 -3.02 5.71
CA VAL A 75 -19.00 -2.63 5.98
C VAL A 75 -19.32 -1.23 5.41
N ASP A 76 -18.32 -0.37 5.25
CA ASP A 76 -18.51 1.05 4.95
C ASP A 76 -17.84 1.50 3.64
N VAL A 77 -17.30 0.57 2.83
CA VAL A 77 -16.41 0.94 1.70
C VAL A 77 -16.70 0.15 0.42
N ASP A 78 -17.07 0.88 -0.64
CA ASP A 78 -17.27 0.32 -1.99
C ASP A 78 -15.94 -0.05 -2.68
N GLN A 79 -14.90 0.75 -2.44
CA GLN A 79 -13.61 0.69 -3.14
C GLN A 79 -12.47 1.19 -2.24
N VAL A 80 -11.30 0.56 -2.34
CA VAL A 80 -10.08 0.98 -1.66
C VAL A 80 -9.04 1.44 -2.65
N ALA A 81 -8.49 2.63 -2.42
CA ALA A 81 -7.40 3.18 -3.19
C ALA A 81 -6.06 3.00 -2.47
N SER A 82 -4.99 2.77 -3.21
CA SER A 82 -3.63 2.82 -2.67
C SER A 82 -2.65 3.49 -3.63
N GLY A 83 -1.55 4.01 -3.08
CA GLY A 83 -0.48 4.66 -3.84
C GLY A 83 0.47 3.68 -4.54
N HIS A 84 0.00 2.50 -4.96
CA HIS A 84 0.85 1.58 -5.74
C HIS A 84 0.91 2.01 -7.20
N TYR A 85 2.08 1.87 -7.81
CA TYR A 85 2.30 2.01 -9.25
C TYR A 85 1.91 0.71 -9.95
N ALA A 86 0.61 0.56 -10.18
CA ALA A 86 0.02 -0.52 -10.96
C ALA A 86 -1.33 -0.03 -11.51
N ARG A 87 -1.96 -0.79 -12.40
CA ARG A 87 -3.28 -0.45 -12.96
C ARG A 87 -4.23 -1.62 -12.81
N VAL A 88 -5.50 -1.33 -12.55
CA VAL A 88 -6.57 -2.32 -12.62
C VAL A 88 -7.45 -1.97 -13.81
N VAL A 89 -7.61 -2.91 -14.73
CA VAL A 89 -8.48 -2.77 -15.91
C VAL A 89 -9.53 -3.87 -15.83
N SER A 90 -10.80 -3.51 -15.88
CA SER A 90 -11.89 -4.49 -15.83
C SER A 90 -12.51 -4.68 -17.21
N ASP A 91 -12.82 -5.91 -17.56
CA ASP A 91 -13.55 -6.28 -18.78
C ASP A 91 -14.64 -7.33 -18.47
N THR A 92 -15.19 -7.98 -19.50
CA THR A 92 -16.21 -9.02 -19.35
C THR A 92 -15.73 -10.28 -18.62
N HIS A 93 -14.43 -10.45 -18.42
CA HIS A 93 -13.81 -11.63 -17.78
C HIS A 93 -13.31 -11.34 -16.36
N GLY A 94 -13.45 -10.11 -15.86
CA GLY A 94 -13.07 -9.72 -14.50
C GLY A 94 -12.08 -8.56 -14.45
N ALA A 95 -11.41 -8.42 -13.31
CA ALA A 95 -10.42 -7.37 -13.07
C ALA A 95 -9.00 -7.87 -13.36
N HIS A 96 -8.25 -7.11 -14.15
CA HIS A 96 -6.90 -7.46 -14.60
C HIS A 96 -5.88 -6.52 -13.97
N LEU A 97 -4.78 -7.09 -13.46
CA LEU A 97 -3.64 -6.32 -12.97
C LEU A 97 -2.68 -6.01 -14.12
N HIS A 98 -2.50 -4.73 -14.42
CA HIS A 98 -1.64 -4.22 -15.48
C HIS A 98 -0.45 -3.45 -14.92
N ARG A 99 0.67 -3.48 -15.65
CA ARG A 99 1.87 -2.72 -15.33
C ARG A 99 1.64 -1.22 -15.41
N ALA A 100 2.30 -0.47 -14.53
CA ALA A 100 2.44 0.98 -14.62
C ALA A 100 3.31 1.38 -15.83
N PRO A 101 3.20 2.63 -16.32
CA PRO A 101 4.02 3.11 -17.43
C PRO A 101 5.49 3.34 -17.04
N ASP A 102 5.78 3.49 -15.74
CA ASP A 102 7.13 3.59 -15.21
C ASP A 102 7.67 2.18 -14.87
N PRO A 103 8.57 1.60 -15.69
CA PRO A 103 9.04 0.24 -15.47
C PRO A 103 9.95 0.10 -14.24
N VAL A 104 10.52 1.20 -13.74
CA VAL A 104 11.38 1.20 -12.55
C VAL A 104 10.54 1.21 -11.28
N LYS A 105 9.39 1.90 -11.32
CA LYS A 105 8.48 1.98 -10.18
C LYS A 105 7.32 1.00 -10.24
N ASP A 106 7.15 0.24 -11.33
CA ASP A 106 6.12 -0.79 -11.42
C ASP A 106 6.12 -1.73 -10.22
N GLN A 107 4.96 -1.86 -9.58
CA GLN A 107 4.78 -2.66 -8.37
C GLN A 107 3.91 -3.91 -8.60
N THR A 108 3.62 -4.27 -9.85
CA THR A 108 2.78 -5.44 -10.16
C THR A 108 3.36 -6.74 -9.63
N TYR A 109 4.69 -6.86 -9.54
CA TYR A 109 5.35 -8.00 -8.93
C TYR A 109 4.89 -8.24 -7.48
N PHE A 110 4.84 -7.19 -6.67
CA PHE A 110 4.43 -7.27 -5.26
C PHE A 110 2.92 -7.47 -5.08
N LEU A 111 2.13 -7.20 -6.14
CA LEU A 111 0.68 -7.35 -6.19
C LEU A 111 0.26 -8.66 -6.90
N SER A 112 1.22 -9.49 -7.31
CA SER A 112 0.99 -10.67 -8.16
C SER A 112 0.11 -11.76 -7.56
N GLN A 113 -0.11 -11.74 -6.23
CA GLN A 113 -0.98 -12.72 -5.56
C GLN A 113 -2.36 -12.19 -5.17
N LEU A 114 -2.76 -11.01 -5.66
CA LEU A 114 -4.13 -10.52 -5.43
C LEU A 114 -5.16 -11.43 -6.12
N THR A 115 -6.27 -11.67 -5.43
CA THR A 115 -7.41 -12.44 -5.98
C THR A 115 -8.32 -11.54 -6.82
N GLN A 116 -9.20 -12.14 -7.64
CA GLN A 116 -10.21 -11.38 -8.39
C GLN A 116 -11.10 -10.53 -7.47
N GLN A 117 -11.62 -11.13 -6.39
CA GLN A 117 -12.43 -10.42 -5.40
C GLN A 117 -11.70 -9.21 -4.80
N GLN A 118 -10.39 -9.31 -4.57
CA GLN A 118 -9.58 -8.19 -4.11
C GLN A 118 -9.44 -7.13 -5.21
N LEU A 119 -9.06 -7.54 -6.43
CA LEU A 119 -8.84 -6.62 -7.56
C LEU A 119 -10.09 -5.82 -7.93
N GLU A 120 -11.28 -6.41 -7.86
CA GLU A 120 -12.56 -5.72 -8.13
C GLU A 120 -12.81 -4.52 -7.20
N LYS A 121 -12.30 -4.59 -5.96
CA LYS A 121 -12.44 -3.56 -4.93
C LYS A 121 -11.29 -2.56 -4.88
N ILE A 122 -10.24 -2.73 -5.68
CA ILE A 122 -9.02 -1.91 -5.59
C ILE A 122 -8.96 -0.87 -6.71
N ARG A 123 -8.43 0.30 -6.38
CA ARG A 123 -8.03 1.35 -7.33
C ARG A 123 -6.57 1.77 -7.08
N PHE A 124 -5.88 2.10 -8.16
CA PHE A 124 -4.51 2.63 -8.13
C PHE A 124 -4.48 4.00 -8.84
N PRO A 125 -4.82 5.11 -8.15
CA PRO A 125 -5.01 6.42 -8.78
C PRO A 125 -3.75 6.98 -9.45
N ILE A 126 -2.57 6.53 -9.04
CA ILE A 126 -1.29 6.95 -9.63
C ILE A 126 -0.78 5.99 -10.71
N GLY A 127 -1.56 4.97 -11.05
CA GLY A 127 -1.16 3.87 -11.92
C GLY A 127 -0.77 4.25 -13.35
N ASP A 128 -1.29 5.38 -13.85
CA ASP A 128 -0.96 5.93 -15.18
C ASP A 128 0.11 7.03 -15.13
N LEU A 129 0.71 7.28 -13.97
CA LEU A 129 1.69 8.34 -13.77
C LEU A 129 3.09 7.78 -13.57
N THR A 130 4.09 8.47 -14.13
CA THR A 130 5.49 8.26 -13.75
C THR A 130 5.79 8.85 -12.38
N LYS A 131 6.88 8.41 -11.74
CA LYS A 131 7.28 8.99 -10.45
C LYS A 131 7.47 10.50 -10.50
N ALA A 132 8.05 11.00 -11.58
CA ALA A 132 8.27 12.42 -11.78
C ALA A 132 6.94 13.19 -11.85
N GLN A 133 5.93 12.64 -12.53
CA GLN A 133 4.59 13.24 -12.59
C GLN A 133 3.89 13.24 -11.23
N VAL A 134 4.03 12.17 -10.44
CA VAL A 134 3.49 12.12 -9.06
C VAL A 134 4.16 13.17 -8.17
N ARG A 135 5.49 13.33 -8.27
CA ARG A 135 6.22 14.38 -7.54
C ARG A 135 5.79 15.78 -7.95
N GLN A 136 5.64 16.03 -9.25
CA GLN A 136 5.17 17.32 -9.75
C GLN A 136 3.77 17.64 -9.19
N LYS A 137 2.83 16.69 -9.28
CA LYS A 137 1.48 16.86 -8.70
C LYS A 137 1.53 17.12 -7.20
N ALA A 138 2.36 16.40 -6.45
CA ALA A 138 2.51 16.63 -5.02
C ALA A 138 2.98 18.06 -4.71
N SER A 139 3.86 18.63 -5.53
CA SER A 139 4.29 20.03 -5.44
C SER A 139 3.18 21.00 -5.86
N ASP A 140 2.47 20.72 -6.95
CA ASP A 140 1.36 21.55 -7.46
C ASP A 140 0.23 21.67 -6.44
N PHE A 141 -0.09 20.58 -5.73
CA PHE A 141 -1.06 20.54 -4.64
C PHE A 141 -0.49 20.96 -3.29
N ALA A 142 0.78 21.37 -3.24
CA ALA A 142 1.49 21.75 -2.02
C ALA A 142 1.36 20.72 -0.89
N LEU A 143 1.37 19.41 -1.23
CA LEU A 143 1.23 18.34 -0.24
C LEU A 143 2.37 18.38 0.78
N PRO A 144 2.10 18.09 2.07
CA PRO A 144 3.13 18.08 3.12
C PRO A 144 4.31 17.15 2.82
N ALA A 145 4.05 15.98 2.22
CA ALA A 145 5.07 14.95 1.95
C ALA A 145 5.82 15.12 0.61
N ARG A 146 5.62 16.22 -0.13
CA ARG A 146 6.14 16.41 -1.51
C ARG A 146 7.67 16.24 -1.64
N ASP A 147 8.43 16.63 -0.62
CA ASP A 147 9.91 16.62 -0.61
C ASP A 147 10.49 15.37 0.08
N ARG A 148 9.64 14.52 0.67
CA ARG A 148 10.07 13.36 1.45
C ARG A 148 10.61 12.25 0.54
N LYS A 149 11.74 11.63 0.87
CA LYS A 149 12.28 10.49 0.09
C LYS A 149 11.36 9.26 0.16
N ASP A 150 11.37 8.45 -0.90
CA ASP A 150 10.69 7.15 -0.89
C ASP A 150 11.40 6.21 0.09
N SER A 151 10.63 5.34 0.76
CA SER A 151 11.11 4.22 1.55
C SER A 151 11.43 2.98 0.73
#